data_AF-A0AAV0X9E9-F1
#
_entry.id   AF-A0AAV0X9E9-F1
#
_cell.length_a   1.000
_cell.length_b   1.000
_cell.length_c   1.000
_cell.angle_alpha   90.00
_cell.angle_beta   90.00
_cell.angle_gamma   90.00
#
_symmetry.space_group_name_H-M   'P 1'
#
loop_
_entity.id
_entity.type
_entity.pdbx_description
1 polymer ?
#
loop_
_entity_poly.entity_id
_entity_poly.type
_entity_poly.pdbx_seq_one_letter_code
_entity_poly.pdbx_strand_id
1 'polypeptide(L)'
;MPTRLSIYKLYIKPILLYASSAWGPLISASNWANIEAVQNVAIRTITGAHFFTRNNAILNPPINSLRNEAELAAKVFYHRNSQSTFAHIRDIGTSPAPQILTRRPRPINFVKLQ
;
A
#
# COMPACT_ATOMS: atom_id res chain seq x y z
N MET A 1 4.74 -26.40 2.55
CA MET A 1 4.85 -25.08 1.87
C MET A 1 3.54 -24.28 1.79
N PRO A 2 2.33 -24.84 1.58
CA PRO A 2 1.11 -24.03 1.42
C PRO A 2 0.74 -23.25 2.69
N THR A 3 0.88 -23.86 3.86
CA THR A 3 0.35 -23.35 5.13
C THR A 3 0.96 -22.02 5.57
N ARG A 4 2.28 -21.83 5.36
CA ARG A 4 2.96 -20.60 5.79
C ARG A 4 2.62 -19.41 4.88
N LEU A 5 2.42 -19.66 3.59
CA LEU A 5 1.95 -18.62 2.67
C LEU A 5 0.49 -18.24 2.95
N SER A 6 -0.32 -19.20 3.41
CA SER A 6 -1.68 -18.92 3.90
C SER A 6 -1.69 -17.97 5.09
N ILE A 7 -0.70 -18.03 5.99
CA ILE A 7 -0.57 -17.08 7.11
C ILE A 7 -0.39 -15.65 6.60
N TYR A 8 0.47 -15.43 5.60
CA TYR A 8 0.62 -14.12 4.96
C TYR A 8 -0.70 -13.63 4.38
N LYS A 9 -1.39 -14.50 3.61
CA LYS A 9 -2.65 -14.16 2.95
C LYS A 9 -3.79 -13.88 3.92
N LEU A 10 -3.84 -14.58 5.06
CA LEU A 10 -4.93 -14.51 6.03
C LEU A 10 -4.76 -13.40 7.06
N TYR A 11 -3.54 -13.10 7.48
CA TYR A 11 -3.28 -12.17 8.59
C TYR A 11 -2.55 -10.90 8.15
N ILE A 12 -1.37 -11.05 7.56
CA ILE A 12 -0.49 -9.91 7.27
C ILE A 12 -1.09 -9.03 6.18
N LYS A 13 -1.52 -9.65 5.08
CA LYS A 13 -2.03 -8.94 3.92
C LYS A 13 -3.33 -8.17 4.21
N PRO A 14 -4.34 -8.72 4.90
CA PRO A 14 -5.55 -7.96 5.26
C PRO A 14 -5.26 -6.78 6.18
N ILE A 15 -4.32 -6.91 7.13
CA ILE A 15 -3.90 -5.78 7.99
C ILE A 15 -3.30 -4.66 7.12
N LEU A 16 -2.41 -5.00 6.19
CA LEU A 16 -1.77 -4.02 5.31
C LEU A 16 -2.75 -3.39 4.30
N LEU A 17 -3.83 -4.09 3.93
CA LEU A 17 -4.82 -3.61 2.96
C LEU A 17 -6.11 -3.09 3.58
N TYR A 18 -6.21 -3.03 4.91
CA TYR A 18 -7.45 -2.88 5.69
C TYR A 18 -8.40 -1.76 5.25
N ALA A 19 -7.89 -0.66 4.67
CA ALA A 19 -8.72 0.38 4.07
C ALA A 19 -8.07 0.94 2.80
N SER A 20 -7.31 0.10 2.11
CA SER A 20 -6.48 0.49 0.97
C SER A 20 -7.26 1.10 -0.20
N SER A 21 -8.54 0.76 -0.35
CA SER A 21 -9.43 1.41 -1.30
C SER A 21 -9.64 2.91 -1.02
N ALA A 22 -9.58 3.33 0.24
CA ALA A 22 -9.78 4.71 0.66
C ALA A 22 -8.47 5.51 0.73
N TRP A 23 -7.43 4.96 1.35
CA TRP A 23 -6.14 5.67 1.52
C TRP A 23 -5.13 5.38 0.42
N GLY A 24 -5.23 4.25 -0.29
CA GLY A 24 -4.26 3.79 -1.29
C GLY A 24 -3.98 4.79 -2.42
N PRO A 25 -4.99 5.53 -2.92
CA PRO A 25 -4.76 6.60 -3.89
C PRO A 25 -4.11 7.87 -3.31
N LEU A 26 -4.17 8.08 -1.98
CA LEU A 26 -3.76 9.32 -1.31
C LEU A 26 -2.32 9.28 -0.77
N ILE A 27 -1.73 8.09 -0.71
CA ILE A 27 -0.41 7.84 -0.14
C ILE A 27 0.71 8.08 -1.17
N SER A 28 1.85 8.61 -0.71
CA SER A 28 3.02 8.87 -1.56
C SER A 28 3.72 7.60 -2.03
N ALA A 29 4.49 7.70 -3.12
CA ALA A 29 5.33 6.61 -3.62
C ALA A 29 6.33 6.07 -2.57
N SER A 30 6.88 6.95 -1.72
CA SER A 30 7.82 6.55 -0.65
C SER A 30 7.14 5.69 0.41
N ASN A 31 5.90 6.04 0.78
CA ASN A 31 5.15 5.27 1.75
C ASN A 31 4.68 3.94 1.14
N TRP A 32 4.35 3.91 -0.16
CA TRP A 32 4.14 2.66 -0.89
C TRP A 32 5.36 1.74 -0.83
N ALA A 33 6.56 2.28 -1.07
CA ALA A 33 7.80 1.51 -0.97
C ALA A 33 8.01 0.91 0.43
N ASN A 34 7.64 1.63 1.49
CA ASN A 34 7.69 1.11 2.86
C ASN A 34 6.71 -0.05 3.07
N ILE A 35 5.47 0.06 2.56
CA ILE A 35 4.46 -1.02 2.66
C ILE A 35 4.92 -2.25 1.89
N GLU A 36 5.44 -2.09 0.68
CA GLU A 36 5.98 -3.19 -0.12
C GLU A 36 7.23 -3.81 0.52
N ALA A 37 8.05 -3.01 1.23
CA ALA A 37 9.17 -3.54 2.00
C ALA A 37 8.68 -4.52 3.09
N VAL A 38 7.59 -4.18 3.80
CA VAL A 38 6.98 -5.09 4.79
C VAL A 38 6.50 -6.39 4.14
N GLN A 39 5.83 -6.31 2.97
CA GLN A 39 5.46 -7.49 2.19
C GLN A 39 6.69 -8.36 1.86
N ASN A 40 7.74 -7.74 1.33
CA ASN A 40 8.94 -8.47 0.91
C ASN A 40 9.64 -9.15 2.10
N VAL A 41 9.74 -8.47 3.25
CA VAL A 41 10.29 -9.05 4.48
C VAL A 41 9.43 -10.22 4.95
N ALA A 42 8.10 -10.04 5.02
CA ALA A 42 7.19 -11.09 5.46
C ALA A 42 7.29 -12.35 4.58
N ILE A 43 7.30 -12.18 3.26
CA ILE A 43 7.41 -13.32 2.33
C ILE A 43 8.77 -13.98 2.47
N ARG A 44 9.88 -13.22 2.54
CA ARG A 44 11.23 -13.78 2.75
C ARG A 44 11.32 -14.62 4.01
N THR A 45 10.78 -14.13 5.12
CA THR A 45 10.76 -14.85 6.40
C THR A 45 9.96 -16.14 6.28
N ILE A 46 8.82 -16.11 5.60
CA ILE A 46 7.95 -17.28 5.41
C ILE A 46 8.59 -18.33 4.51
N THR A 47 9.22 -17.92 3.41
CA THR A 47 9.83 -18.80 2.42
C THR A 47 11.26 -19.20 2.76
N GLY A 48 11.89 -18.56 3.75
CA GLY A 48 13.31 -18.73 4.04
C GLY A 48 14.21 -18.24 2.90
N ALA A 49 13.76 -17.23 2.13
CA ALA A 49 14.51 -16.77 0.97
C ALA A 49 15.76 -15.97 1.39
N HIS A 50 16.90 -16.30 0.77
CA HIS A 50 18.17 -15.62 1.03
C HIS A 50 18.13 -14.13 0.64
N PHE A 51 18.90 -13.29 1.34
CA PHE A 51 18.86 -11.83 1.14
C PHE A 51 19.24 -11.41 -0.29
N PHE A 52 20.14 -12.14 -0.96
CA PHE A 52 20.54 -11.90 -2.36
C PHE A 52 19.45 -12.23 -3.39
N THR A 53 18.42 -13.01 -3.03
CA THR A 53 17.33 -13.34 -3.96
C THR A 53 16.59 -12.05 -4.32
N ARG A 54 16.33 -11.80 -5.61
CA ARG A 54 15.61 -10.58 -6.04
C ARG A 54 14.15 -10.64 -5.61
N ASN A 55 13.55 -9.50 -5.23
CA ASN A 55 12.14 -9.44 -4.82
C ASN A 55 11.19 -9.94 -5.92
N ASN A 56 11.46 -9.62 -7.19
CA ASN A 56 10.64 -10.11 -8.32
C ASN A 56 10.68 -11.64 -8.45
N ALA A 57 11.78 -12.29 -8.07
CA ALA A 57 11.87 -13.75 -8.08
C ALA A 57 11.07 -14.38 -6.93
N ILE A 58 10.88 -13.64 -5.83
CA ILE A 58 10.06 -14.04 -4.66
C ILE A 58 8.57 -13.80 -4.94
N LEU A 59 8.25 -12.76 -5.71
CA LEU A 59 6.89 -12.39 -6.13
C LEU A 59 6.43 -13.12 -7.41
N ASN A 60 7.16 -14.14 -7.87
CA ASN A 60 6.70 -15.02 -8.93
C ASN A 60 5.36 -15.69 -8.53
N PRO A 61 4.44 -15.93 -9.48
CA PRO A 61 3.04 -16.30 -9.21
C PRO A 61 2.98 -17.41 -8.14
N PRO A 62 2.34 -17.15 -6.98
CA PRO A 62 0.95 -16.67 -6.87
C PRO A 62 0.70 -15.45 -5.93
N ILE A 63 1.61 -14.48 -5.84
CA ILE A 63 1.49 -13.32 -4.92
C ILE A 63 1.58 -12.00 -5.69
N ASN A 64 0.50 -11.22 -5.70
CA ASN A 64 0.49 -9.88 -6.29
C ASN A 64 1.15 -8.85 -5.34
N SER A 65 1.68 -7.75 -5.88
CA SER A 65 2.14 -6.65 -5.05
C SER A 65 0.94 -6.00 -4.31
N LEU A 66 1.17 -5.57 -3.07
CA LEU A 66 0.12 -4.91 -2.28
C LEU A 66 -0.42 -3.66 -2.97
N ARG A 67 0.43 -2.94 -3.70
CA ARG A 67 0.01 -1.77 -4.47
C ARG A 67 -0.99 -2.13 -5.56
N ASN A 68 -0.69 -3.13 -6.39
CA ASN A 68 -1.60 -3.55 -7.47
C ASN A 68 -2.94 -4.03 -6.91
N GLU A 69 -2.91 -4.70 -5.76
CA GLU A 69 -4.13 -5.15 -5.09
C GLU A 69 -4.95 -3.99 -4.51
N ALA A 70 -4.30 -3.02 -3.89
CA ALA A 70 -4.95 -1.81 -3.41
C ALA A 70 -5.57 -1.00 -4.56
N GLU A 71 -4.86 -0.85 -5.68
CA GLU A 71 -5.36 -0.18 -6.87
C GLU A 71 -6.58 -0.92 -7.46
N LEU A 72 -6.55 -2.26 -7.51
CA LEU A 72 -7.69 -3.05 -7.94
C LEU A 72 -8.88 -2.90 -6.98
N ALA A 73 -8.64 -2.98 -5.66
CA ALA A 73 -9.67 -2.81 -4.64
C ALA A 73 -10.30 -1.42 -4.71
N ALA A 74 -9.50 -0.37 -4.91
CA ALA A 74 -9.97 1.00 -5.11
C ALA A 74 -10.86 1.10 -6.36
N LYS A 75 -10.43 0.56 -7.50
CA LYS A 75 -11.23 0.56 -8.74
C LYS A 75 -12.58 -0.11 -8.54
N VAL A 76 -12.61 -1.28 -7.90
CA VAL A 76 -13.86 -2.00 -7.60
C VAL A 76 -14.75 -1.21 -6.65
N PHE A 77 -14.17 -0.58 -5.62
CA PHE A 77 -14.89 0.26 -4.68
C PHE A 77 -15.55 1.46 -5.36
N TYR A 78 -14.80 2.23 -6.16
CA TYR A 78 -15.32 3.38 -6.88
C TYR A 78 -16.39 2.99 -7.90
N HIS A 79 -16.19 1.89 -8.62
CA HIS A 79 -17.19 1.37 -9.54
C HIS A 79 -18.51 1.07 -8.82
N ARG A 80 -18.47 0.36 -7.68
CA ARG A 80 -19.66 0.06 -6.87
C ARG A 80 -20.34 1.32 -6.34
N ASN A 81 -19.56 2.28 -5.84
CA ASN A 81 -20.11 3.53 -5.31
C ASN A 81 -20.84 4.32 -6.40
N SER A 82 -20.29 4.38 -7.62
CA SER A 82 -20.91 5.08 -8.75
C SER A 82 -22.30 4.55 -9.10
N GLN A 83 -22.56 3.26 -8.84
CA GLN A 83 -23.83 2.58 -9.10
C GLN A 83 -24.83 2.69 -7.93
N SER A 84 -24.47 3.35 -6.82
CA SER A 84 -25.36 3.49 -5.67
C SER A 84 -26.59 4.34 -6.01
N THR A 85 -27.73 4.05 -5.38
CA THR A 85 -28.94 4.89 -5.47
C THR A 85 -28.77 6.21 -4.74
N PHE A 86 -27.91 6.26 -3.73
CA PHE A 86 -27.72 7.42 -2.86
C PHE A 86 -26.58 8.32 -3.37
N ALA A 87 -26.88 9.60 -3.60
CA ALA A 87 -25.91 10.58 -4.08
C ALA A 87 -24.67 10.70 -3.18
N HIS A 88 -24.89 10.78 -1.86
CA HIS A 88 -23.80 10.90 -0.88
C HIS A 88 -22.83 9.69 -0.85
N ILE A 89 -23.22 8.53 -1.40
CA ILE A 89 -22.32 7.37 -1.53
C ILE A 89 -21.54 7.43 -2.84
N ARG A 90 -22.17 7.90 -3.94
CA ARG A 90 -21.50 8.05 -5.24
C ARG A 90 -20.29 8.97 -5.17
N ASP A 91 -20.38 10.00 -4.33
CA ASP A 91 -19.36 11.05 -4.20
C ASP A 91 -18.24 10.68 -3.21
N ILE A 92 -18.27 9.48 -2.61
CA ILE A 92 -17.22 9.05 -1.68
C ILE A 92 -15.90 8.83 -2.44
N GLY A 93 -14.91 9.64 -2.10
CA GLY A 93 -13.52 9.51 -2.57
C GLY A 93 -13.30 9.95 -4.03
N THR A 94 -14.27 10.62 -4.65
CA THR A 94 -14.10 11.29 -5.95
C THR A 94 -13.41 12.65 -5.82
N SER A 95 -13.46 13.28 -4.64
CA SER A 95 -12.69 14.49 -4.36
C SER A 95 -11.21 14.12 -4.20
N PRO A 96 -10.30 14.61 -5.06
CA PRO A 96 -8.88 14.50 -4.77
C PRO A 96 -8.63 15.17 -3.42
N ALA A 97 -7.94 14.48 -2.51
CA ALA A 97 -7.52 15.12 -1.27
C ALA A 97 -6.66 16.33 -1.66
N PRO A 98 -6.87 17.52 -1.08
CA PRO A 98 -5.96 18.63 -1.28
C PRO A 98 -4.58 18.14 -0.86
N GLN A 99 -3.68 17.98 -1.83
CA GLN A 99 -2.28 17.66 -1.57
C GLN A 99 -1.67 18.92 -0.99
N ILE A 100 -1.86 19.13 0.31
CA ILE A 100 -1.10 20.15 1.02
C ILE A 100 0.34 19.66 0.97
N LEU A 101 1.13 20.23 0.06
CA LEU A 101 2.58 20.09 0.04
C LEU A 101 3.14 20.81 1.26
N THR A 102 2.91 20.26 2.47
CA THR A 102 3.66 20.66 3.66
C THR A 102 5.07 20.16 3.46
N ARG A 103 5.88 20.98 2.77
CA ARG A 103 7.32 20.79 2.72
C ARG A 103 7.77 20.74 4.19
N ARG A 104 8.27 19.59 4.64
CA ARG A 104 8.84 19.50 6.00
C ARG A 104 9.84 20.66 6.13
N PRO A 105 9.71 21.52 7.16
CA PRO A 105 10.65 22.61 7.34
C PRO A 105 12.05 22.00 7.39
N ARG A 106 12.95 22.51 6.54
CA ARG A 106 14.37 22.12 6.63
C ARG A 106 14.86 22.52 8.02
N PRO A 107 15.58 21.64 8.75
CA PRO A 107 16.19 22.03 10.01
C PRO A 107 17.05 23.27 9.75
N ILE A 108 16.76 24.36 10.48
CA ILE A 108 17.53 25.59 10.40
C ILE A 108 18.91 25.29 10.99
N ASN A 109 19.94 25.40 10.17
CA ASN A 109 21.30 25.13 10.59
C ASN A 109 21.86 26.40 11.27
N PHE A 110 21.72 26.49 12.59
CA PHE A 110 22.11 27.66 13.40
C PHE A 110 23.61 28.01 13.33
N VAL A 111 24.44 27.10 12.81
CA VAL A 111 25.91 27.28 12.67
C VAL A 111 26.27 28.36 11.63
N LYS A 112 25.34 28.77 10.74
CA LYS A 112 25.60 29.81 9.73
C LYS A 112 25.21 31.24 10.15
N LEU A 113 24.85 31.45 11.42
CA LEU A 113 24.35 32.74 11.95
C LEU A 113 25.30 33.39 12.96
N GLN A 114 26.55 32.91 13.06
CA GLN A 114 27.65 33.49 13.82
C GLN A 114 28.83 33.73 12.89
#